data_AF-A0A7C7UBZ4-F1
#
_entry.id   AF-A0A7C7UBZ4-F1
#
_cell.length_a   1.000
_cell.length_b   1.000
_cell.length_c   1.000
_cell.angle_alpha   90.00
_cell.angle_beta   90.00
_cell.angle_gamma   90.00
#
_symmetry.space_group_name_H-M   'P 1'
#
loop_
_entity.id
_entity.type
_entity.pdbx_description
1 polymer ?
#
loop_
_entity_poly.entity_id
_entity_poly.type
_entity_poly.pdbx_seq_one_letter_code
_entity_poly.pdbx_strand_id
1 'polypeptide(L)'
;MEARTHPVPAAKSPSPPEPEATAAVEPSTAELRARRLLITGLVVAGLLLLGMVALLVFLSIDAYQAAYIGVGPSPGAVVVGLLRDAAIVFVAFETLLIGVLLIILMLQVQSLVVLLRDEIRPMLEAANETLATVRGTTQFVSHNVVSPVVKWSGYLAGLRRIVREISGLRKREE
;
A
#
# COMPACT_ATOMS: atom_id res chain seq x y z
N MET A 1 24.33 -77.22 27.35
CA MET A 1 24.96 -76.15 26.55
C MET A 1 23.81 -75.42 25.88
N GLU A 2 23.26 -74.40 26.54
CA GLU A 2 22.05 -73.71 26.09
C GLU A 2 22.18 -72.22 26.41
N ALA A 3 22.31 -71.43 25.36
CA ALA A 3 22.36 -69.98 25.40
C ALA A 3 20.94 -69.44 25.58
N ARG A 4 20.71 -68.66 26.63
CA ARG A 4 19.49 -67.83 26.75
C ARG A 4 19.91 -66.36 26.71
N THR A 5 19.75 -65.80 25.52
CA THR A 5 19.84 -64.39 25.20
C THR A 5 18.76 -63.60 25.93
N HIS A 6 19.16 -62.53 26.62
CA HIS A 6 18.24 -61.58 27.26
C HIS A 6 17.31 -60.92 26.22
N PRO A 7 16.00 -60.78 26.50
CA PRO A 7 15.10 -60.02 25.63
C PRO A 7 15.33 -58.52 25.81
N VAL A 8 15.56 -57.83 24.69
CA VAL A 8 15.62 -56.37 24.56
C VAL A 8 14.25 -55.78 24.93
N PRO A 9 14.17 -54.67 25.70
CA PRO A 9 12.90 -54.01 26.00
C PRO A 9 12.28 -53.47 24.71
N ALA A 10 11.04 -53.87 24.44
CA ALA A 10 10.27 -53.44 23.27
C ALA A 10 10.18 -51.91 23.22
N ALA A 11 10.84 -51.32 22.21
CA ALA A 11 10.67 -49.93 21.85
C ALA A 11 9.19 -49.70 21.52
N LYS A 12 8.55 -48.81 22.28
CA LYS A 12 7.20 -48.32 22.04
C LYS A 12 7.15 -47.72 20.63
N SER A 13 6.47 -48.40 19.71
CA SER A 13 6.21 -47.88 18.36
C SER A 13 5.44 -46.55 18.46
N PRO A 14 5.75 -45.54 17.62
CA PRO A 14 4.99 -44.30 17.57
C PRO A 14 3.59 -44.60 17.01
N SER A 15 2.56 -44.17 17.75
CA SER A 15 1.17 -44.22 17.33
C SER A 15 0.96 -43.47 16.00
N PRO A 16 0.03 -43.90 15.13
CA PRO A 16 -0.36 -43.16 13.93
C PRO A 16 -0.82 -41.74 14.29
N PRO A 17 -0.60 -40.73 13.43
CA PRO A 17 -1.13 -39.40 13.68
C PRO A 17 -2.65 -39.47 13.76
N GLU A 18 -3.22 -39.04 14.88
CA GLU A 18 -4.62 -38.67 14.94
C GLU A 18 -4.91 -37.70 13.78
N PRO A 19 -6.05 -37.83 13.09
CA PRO A 19 -6.45 -36.79 12.17
C PRO A 19 -6.56 -35.52 12.99
N GLU A 20 -5.62 -34.59 12.79
CA GLU A 20 -5.73 -33.21 13.23
C GLU A 20 -7.16 -32.79 12.92
N ALA A 21 -7.96 -32.65 13.97
CA ALA A 21 -9.23 -31.98 13.88
C ALA A 21 -8.91 -30.66 13.20
N THR A 22 -9.35 -30.55 11.95
CA THR A 22 -9.25 -29.36 11.12
C THR A 22 -9.68 -28.21 12.01
N ALA A 23 -8.70 -27.44 12.50
CA ALA A 23 -8.96 -26.25 13.25
C ALA A 23 -9.79 -25.39 12.30
N ALA A 24 -11.10 -25.36 12.56
CA ALA A 24 -12.03 -24.58 11.78
C ALA A 24 -11.44 -23.17 11.74
N VAL A 25 -11.14 -22.69 10.54
CA VAL A 25 -10.74 -21.30 10.31
C VAL A 25 -11.97 -20.48 10.69
N GLU A 26 -12.11 -20.14 11.97
CA GLU A 26 -13.18 -19.29 12.43
C GLU A 26 -12.95 -17.90 11.79
N PRO A 27 -13.95 -17.35 11.09
CA PRO A 27 -13.80 -16.05 10.45
C PRO A 27 -13.43 -15.01 11.51
N SER A 28 -12.43 -14.20 11.21
CA SER A 28 -11.95 -13.22 12.18
C SER A 28 -13.08 -12.23 12.51
N THR A 29 -13.15 -11.79 13.78
CA THR A 29 -14.19 -10.83 14.21
C THR A 29 -14.15 -9.50 13.43
N ALA A 30 -13.04 -9.21 12.74
CA ALA A 30 -12.85 -8.07 11.84
C ALA A 30 -13.57 -8.27 10.49
N GLU A 31 -13.48 -9.46 9.88
CA GLU A 31 -14.17 -9.77 8.61
C GLU A 31 -15.69 -9.70 8.77
N LEU A 32 -16.22 -10.15 9.92
CA LEU A 32 -17.64 -10.06 10.23
C LEU A 32 -18.14 -8.60 10.32
N ARG A 33 -17.33 -7.68 10.86
CA ARG A 33 -17.67 -6.25 10.95
C ARG A 33 -17.63 -5.56 9.59
N ALA A 34 -16.58 -5.81 8.80
CA ALA A 34 -16.46 -5.27 7.45
C ALA A 34 -17.64 -5.74 6.58
N ARG A 35 -17.95 -7.03 6.63
CA ARG A 35 -19.11 -7.61 5.93
C ARG A 35 -20.42 -6.98 6.39
N ARG A 36 -20.61 -6.74 7.70
CA ARG A 36 -21.82 -6.10 8.22
C ARG A 36 -22.00 -4.67 7.71
N LEU A 37 -20.93 -3.86 7.70
CA LEU A 37 -20.98 -2.48 7.19
C LEU A 37 -21.32 -2.44 5.70
N LEU A 38 -20.70 -3.33 4.90
CA LEU A 38 -21.00 -3.47 3.48
C LEU A 38 -22.46 -3.89 3.26
N ILE A 39 -22.95 -4.89 4.00
CA ILE A 39 -24.34 -5.34 3.91
C ILE A 39 -25.29 -4.20 4.32
N THR A 40 -25.02 -3.48 5.41
CA THR A 40 -25.88 -2.36 5.82
C THR A 40 -25.91 -1.25 4.78
N GLY A 41 -24.77 -0.91 4.17
CA GLY A 41 -24.71 0.08 3.10
C GLY A 41 -25.51 -0.36 1.87
N LEU A 42 -25.38 -1.64 1.48
CA LEU A 42 -26.11 -2.21 0.34
C LEU A 42 -27.62 -2.28 0.60
N VAL A 43 -28.04 -2.64 1.82
CA VAL A 43 -29.46 -2.68 2.20
C VAL A 43 -30.05 -1.27 2.21
N VAL A 44 -29.35 -0.28 2.75
CA VAL A 44 -29.81 1.12 2.74
C VAL A 44 -29.90 1.66 1.31
N ALA A 45 -28.89 1.41 0.47
CA ALA A 45 -28.92 1.79 -0.94
C ALA A 45 -30.06 1.10 -1.69
N GLY A 46 -30.29 -0.19 -1.43
CA GLY A 46 -31.38 -0.97 -2.00
C GLY A 46 -32.76 -0.44 -1.59
N LEU A 47 -32.97 -0.14 -0.31
CA LEU A 47 -34.21 0.46 0.19
C LEU A 47 -34.49 1.83 -0.43
N LEU A 48 -33.47 2.67 -0.57
CA LEU A 48 -33.59 3.97 -1.25
C LEU A 48 -34.00 3.81 -2.73
N LEU A 49 -33.37 2.89 -3.44
CA LEU A 49 -33.68 2.61 -4.85
C LEU A 49 -35.11 2.05 -5.00
N LEU A 50 -35.49 1.11 -4.13
CA LEU A 50 -36.84 0.52 -4.14
C LEU A 50 -37.91 1.57 -3.79
N GLY A 51 -37.63 2.45 -2.83
CA GLY A 51 -38.49 3.60 -2.51
C GLY A 51 -38.63 4.58 -3.68
N MET A 52 -37.55 4.86 -4.41
CA MET A 52 -37.57 5.71 -5.61
C MET A 52 -38.47 5.10 -6.70
N VAL A 53 -38.32 3.79 -6.97
CA VAL A 53 -39.14 3.10 -7.97
C VAL A 53 -40.62 3.11 -7.56
N ALA A 54 -40.93 2.83 -6.29
CA ALA A 54 -42.29 2.86 -5.79
C ALA A 54 -42.92 4.26 -5.91
N LEU A 55 -42.16 5.32 -5.59
CA LEU A 55 -42.62 6.71 -5.71
C LEU A 55 -42.90 7.09 -7.17
N LEU A 56 -42.01 6.73 -8.10
CA LEU A 56 -42.23 6.98 -9.53
C LEU A 56 -43.45 6.23 -10.07
N VAL A 57 -43.64 4.97 -9.65
CA VAL A 57 -44.82 4.18 -10.02
C VAL A 57 -46.08 4.83 -9.47
N PHE A 58 -46.07 5.27 -8.21
CA PHE A 58 -47.21 5.94 -7.57
C PHE A 58 -47.59 7.23 -8.31
N LEU A 59 -46.62 8.11 -8.60
CA LEU A 59 -46.85 9.33 -9.37
C LEU A 59 -47.34 9.05 -10.80
N SER A 60 -46.81 8.00 -11.43
CA SER A 60 -47.24 7.58 -12.76
C SER A 60 -48.70 7.10 -12.77
N ILE A 61 -49.12 6.35 -11.74
CA ILE A 61 -50.51 5.88 -11.59
C ILE A 61 -51.46 7.05 -11.35
N ASP A 62 -51.13 7.95 -10.42
CA ASP A 62 -51.95 9.13 -10.11
C ASP A 62 -52.15 10.02 -11.34
N ALA A 63 -51.09 10.22 -12.13
CA ALA A 63 -51.17 11.00 -13.35
C ALA A 63 -52.02 10.31 -14.44
N TYR A 64 -51.92 8.97 -14.56
CA TYR A 64 -52.72 8.20 -15.51
C TYR A 64 -54.21 8.26 -15.17
N GLN A 65 -54.55 8.18 -13.87
CA GLN A 65 -55.94 8.29 -13.41
C GLN A 65 -56.47 9.71 -13.61
N ALA A 66 -55.70 10.75 -13.28
CA ALA A 66 -56.12 12.15 -13.43
C ALA A 66 -56.40 12.54 -14.90
N ALA A 67 -55.64 11.99 -15.85
CA ALA A 67 -55.88 12.18 -17.28
C ALA A 67 -57.20 11.56 -17.74
N TYR A 68 -57.61 10.42 -17.16
CA TYR A 68 -58.84 9.70 -17.51
C TYR A 68 -60.11 10.47 -17.10
N ILE A 69 -60.06 11.22 -15.99
CA ILE A 69 -61.20 12.00 -15.45
C ILE A 69 -61.33 13.41 -16.05
N GLY A 70 -60.46 13.81 -16.99
CA GLY A 70 -60.55 15.10 -17.69
C GLY A 70 -60.18 16.34 -16.86
N VAL A 71 -59.69 16.15 -15.63
CA VAL A 71 -59.25 17.21 -14.70
C VAL A 71 -57.70 17.23 -14.56
N GLY A 72 -57.01 16.36 -15.29
CA GLY A 72 -55.57 16.16 -15.18
C GLY A 72 -54.71 17.31 -15.73
N PRO A 73 -53.48 17.49 -15.21
CA PRO A 73 -52.49 18.38 -15.81
C PRO A 73 -52.29 18.05 -17.29
N SER A 74 -51.89 19.03 -18.11
CA SER A 74 -51.55 18.73 -19.50
C SER A 74 -50.50 17.60 -19.55
N PRO A 75 -50.55 16.69 -20.54
CA PRO A 75 -49.62 15.54 -20.59
C PRO A 75 -48.15 15.95 -20.47
N GLY A 76 -47.78 17.14 -20.96
CA GLY A 76 -46.43 17.70 -20.79
C GLY A 76 -46.07 18.08 -19.35
N ALA A 77 -47.00 18.63 -18.57
CA ALA A 77 -46.76 19.00 -17.17
C ALA A 77 -46.49 17.79 -16.27
N VAL A 78 -47.18 16.67 -16.54
CA VAL A 78 -46.94 15.38 -15.87
C VAL A 78 -45.52 14.89 -16.14
N VAL A 79 -45.11 14.84 -17.41
CA VAL A 79 -43.78 14.34 -17.78
C VAL A 79 -42.68 15.19 -17.17
N VAL A 80 -42.82 16.53 -17.19
CA VAL A 80 -41.86 17.45 -16.57
C VAL A 80 -41.78 17.24 -15.06
N GLY A 81 -42.90 17.00 -14.37
CA GLY A 81 -42.93 16.69 -12.94
C GLY A 81 -42.18 15.40 -12.62
N LEU A 82 -42.48 14.31 -13.34
CA LEU A 82 -41.79 13.03 -13.16
C LEU A 82 -40.28 13.16 -13.42
N LEU A 83 -39.88 13.92 -14.44
CA LEU A 83 -38.48 14.11 -14.78
C LEU A 83 -37.74 14.94 -13.71
N ARG A 84 -38.38 15.99 -13.18
CA ARG A 84 -37.85 16.81 -12.08
C ARG A 84 -37.66 15.97 -10.82
N ASP A 85 -38.68 15.21 -10.44
CA ASP A 85 -38.64 14.43 -9.19
C ASP A 85 -37.60 13.30 -9.28
N ALA A 86 -37.51 12.63 -10.44
CA ALA A 86 -36.44 11.67 -10.72
C ALA A 86 -35.05 12.32 -10.66
N ALA A 87 -34.88 13.52 -11.24
CA ALA A 87 -33.60 14.24 -11.21
C ALA A 87 -33.19 14.64 -9.78
N ILE A 88 -34.13 15.09 -8.95
CA ILE A 88 -33.84 15.46 -7.55
C ILE A 88 -33.38 14.23 -6.76
N VAL A 89 -34.07 13.09 -6.87
CA VAL A 89 -33.68 11.86 -6.17
C VAL A 89 -32.33 11.34 -6.67
N PHE A 90 -32.10 11.38 -7.98
CA PHE A 90 -30.83 10.96 -8.58
C PHE A 90 -29.66 11.82 -8.05
N VAL A 91 -29.80 13.14 -8.10
CA VAL A 91 -28.76 14.07 -7.59
C VAL A 91 -28.55 13.91 -6.09
N ALA A 92 -29.61 13.69 -5.30
CA ALA A 92 -29.48 13.45 -3.86
C ALA A 92 -28.71 12.15 -3.57
N PHE A 93 -29.01 11.07 -4.30
CA PHE A 93 -28.31 9.80 -4.18
C PHE A 93 -26.84 9.90 -4.62
N GLU A 94 -26.59 10.55 -5.77
CA GLU A 94 -25.24 10.80 -6.26
C GLU A 94 -24.43 11.64 -5.27
N THR A 95 -25.02 12.68 -4.68
CA THR A 95 -24.36 13.52 -3.66
C THR A 95 -23.98 12.71 -2.42
N LEU A 96 -24.85 11.80 -1.97
CA LEU A 96 -24.55 10.89 -0.86
C LEU A 96 -23.37 9.96 -1.22
N LEU A 97 -23.40 9.39 -2.42
CA LEU A 97 -22.34 8.52 -2.91
C LEU A 97 -21.00 9.25 -3.01
N ILE A 98 -20.98 10.44 -3.61
CA ILE A 98 -19.79 11.30 -3.67
C ILE A 98 -19.32 11.63 -2.25
N GLY A 99 -20.22 11.96 -1.32
CA GLY A 99 -19.87 12.22 0.08
C GLY A 99 -19.16 11.04 0.75
N VAL A 100 -19.64 9.81 0.56
CA VAL A 100 -18.98 8.60 1.05
C VAL A 100 -17.62 8.40 0.39
N LEU A 101 -17.52 8.60 -0.93
CA LEU A 101 -16.26 8.52 -1.67
C LEU A 101 -15.24 9.53 -1.15
N LEU A 102 -15.65 10.75 -0.83
CA LEU A 102 -14.79 11.77 -0.26
C LEU A 102 -14.27 11.37 1.12
N ILE A 103 -15.11 10.77 1.97
CA ILE A 103 -14.67 10.23 3.28
C ILE A 103 -13.61 9.15 3.07
N ILE A 104 -13.84 8.20 2.16
CA ILE A 104 -12.88 7.15 1.83
C ILE A 104 -11.57 7.75 1.32
N LEU A 105 -11.63 8.72 0.42
CA LEU A 105 -10.46 9.40 -0.13
C LEU A 105 -9.67 10.11 0.98
N MET A 106 -10.35 10.77 1.93
CA MET A 106 -9.71 11.38 3.09
C MET A 106 -8.95 10.38 3.94
N LEU A 107 -9.55 9.20 4.19
CA LEU A 107 -8.89 8.12 4.92
C LEU A 107 -7.68 7.56 4.16
N GLN A 108 -7.77 7.45 2.83
CA GLN A 108 -6.65 7.02 1.99
C GLN A 108 -5.49 8.02 2.07
N VAL A 109 -5.77 9.31 1.94
CA VAL A 109 -4.76 10.37 2.08
C VAL A 109 -4.12 10.32 3.48
N GLN A 110 -4.93 10.12 4.52
CA GLN A 110 -4.41 9.97 5.88
C GLN A 110 -3.43 8.79 6.00
N SER A 111 -3.79 7.63 5.44
CA SER A 111 -2.90 6.46 5.42
C SER A 111 -1.61 6.73 4.66
N LEU A 112 -1.67 7.45 3.53
CA LEU A 112 -0.49 7.81 2.76
C LEU A 112 0.42 8.78 3.52
N VAL A 113 -0.16 9.75 4.23
CA VAL A 113 0.59 10.68 5.08
C VAL A 113 1.29 9.95 6.23
N VAL A 114 0.60 9.00 6.87
CA VAL A 114 1.19 8.14 7.89
C VAL A 114 2.36 7.35 7.32
N LEU A 115 2.17 6.69 6.16
CA LEU A 115 3.23 5.91 5.50
C LEU A 115 4.47 6.76 5.14
N LEU A 116 4.23 7.96 4.65
CA LEU A 116 5.31 8.87 4.29
C LEU A 116 6.08 9.33 5.54
N ARG A 117 5.38 9.58 6.64
CA ARG A 117 5.98 10.12 7.86
C ARG A 117 6.68 9.05 8.68
N ASP A 118 6.09 7.87 8.80
CA ASP A 118 6.52 6.86 9.76
C ASP A 118 7.53 5.89 9.12
N GLU A 119 7.52 5.72 7.79
CA GLU A 119 8.46 4.85 7.07
C GLU A 119 9.41 5.64 6.16
N ILE A 120 8.90 6.49 5.26
CA ILE A 120 9.75 7.14 4.24
C ILE A 120 10.64 8.24 4.82
N ARG A 121 10.11 9.09 5.71
CA ARG A 121 10.87 10.19 6.31
C ARG A 121 12.10 9.68 7.10
N PRO A 122 12.00 8.65 7.96
CA PRO A 122 13.18 8.07 8.60
C PRO A 122 14.21 7.49 7.63
N MET A 123 13.78 6.90 6.51
CA MET A 123 14.70 6.41 5.47
C MET A 123 15.52 7.55 4.86
N LEU A 124 14.89 8.71 4.61
CA LEU A 124 15.59 9.90 4.12
C LEU A 124 16.58 10.45 5.14
N GLU A 125 16.24 10.45 6.43
CA GLU A 125 17.13 10.83 7.52
C GLU A 125 18.36 9.90 7.58
N ALA A 126 18.13 8.58 7.54
CA ALA A 126 19.19 7.58 7.55
C ALA A 126 20.09 7.66 6.29
N ALA A 127 19.51 7.99 5.14
CA ALA A 127 20.26 8.22 3.91
C ALA A 127 21.15 9.47 4.04
N ASN A 128 20.66 10.56 4.64
CA ASN A 128 21.46 11.75 4.90
C ASN A 128 22.62 11.46 5.87
N GLU A 129 22.38 10.70 6.93
CA GLU A 129 23.44 10.28 7.87
C GLU A 129 24.47 9.37 7.18
N THR A 130 24.01 8.47 6.31
CA THR A 130 24.89 7.62 5.50
C THR A 130 25.77 8.47 4.58
N LEU A 131 25.19 9.47 3.90
CA LEU A 131 25.96 10.40 3.06
C LEU A 131 26.96 11.21 3.87
N ALA A 132 26.61 11.66 5.07
CA ALA A 132 27.52 12.34 5.99
C ALA A 132 28.68 11.43 6.40
N THR A 133 28.38 10.19 6.79
CA THR A 133 29.36 9.17 7.18
C THR A 133 30.29 8.79 6.03
N VAL A 134 29.76 8.60 4.83
CA VAL A 134 30.55 8.28 3.62
C VAL A 134 31.48 9.43 3.27
N ARG A 135 30.99 10.68 3.33
CA ARG A 135 31.82 11.88 3.13
C ARG A 135 32.92 11.97 4.19
N GLY A 136 32.59 11.75 5.46
CA GLY A 136 33.54 11.73 6.56
C GLY A 136 34.61 10.64 6.40
N THR A 137 34.21 9.43 6.03
CA THR A 137 35.12 8.30 5.74
C THR A 137 36.03 8.64 4.58
N THR A 138 35.49 9.20 3.50
CA THR A 138 36.28 9.62 2.32
C THR A 138 37.27 10.71 2.70
N GLN A 139 36.88 11.70 3.51
CA GLN A 139 37.78 12.75 3.99
C GLN A 139 38.88 12.18 4.90
N PHE A 140 38.53 11.25 5.80
CA PHE A 140 39.48 10.60 6.70
C PHE A 140 40.51 9.79 5.92
N VAL A 141 40.06 8.93 5.00
CA VAL A 141 40.94 8.12 4.14
C VAL A 141 41.80 9.03 3.26
N SER A 142 41.21 10.10 2.71
CA SER A 142 41.94 11.07 1.90
C SER A 142 43.09 11.74 2.69
N HIS A 143 42.81 12.29 3.88
CA HIS A 143 43.81 13.02 4.66
C HIS A 143 44.84 12.11 5.32
N ASN A 144 44.41 10.98 5.87
CA ASN A 144 45.27 10.15 6.73
C ASN A 144 45.97 9.02 5.99
N VAL A 145 45.48 8.59 4.82
CA VAL A 145 46.04 7.45 4.08
C VAL A 145 46.50 7.87 2.68
N VAL A 146 45.61 8.47 1.89
CA VAL A 146 45.91 8.78 0.48
C VAL A 146 46.92 9.92 0.35
N SER A 147 46.71 11.04 1.05
CA SER A 147 47.59 12.21 0.96
C SER A 147 49.05 11.90 1.34
N PRO A 148 49.32 11.17 2.46
CA PRO A 148 50.68 10.75 2.80
C PRO A 148 51.30 9.84 1.73
N VAL A 149 50.57 8.83 1.25
CA VAL A 149 51.08 7.87 0.25
C VAL A 149 51.44 8.57 -1.07
N VAL A 150 50.57 9.47 -1.54
CA VAL A 150 50.82 10.26 -2.76
C VAL A 150 52.06 11.15 -2.58
N LYS A 151 52.18 11.86 -1.45
CA LYS A 151 53.36 12.68 -1.15
C LYS A 151 54.66 11.85 -1.16
N TRP A 152 54.67 10.71 -0.47
CA TRP A 152 55.82 9.80 -0.44
C TRP A 152 56.20 9.29 -1.83
N SER A 153 55.23 8.82 -2.62
CA SER A 153 55.48 8.38 -3.99
C SER A 153 56.01 9.51 -4.88
N GLY A 154 55.51 10.74 -4.68
CA GLY A 154 55.94 11.94 -5.40
C GLY A 154 57.39 12.31 -5.11
N TYR A 155 57.80 12.26 -3.84
CA TYR A 155 59.20 12.48 -3.46
C TYR A 155 60.12 11.41 -4.05
N LEU A 156 59.75 10.12 -3.99
CA LEU A 156 60.53 9.03 -4.60
C LEU A 156 60.64 9.18 -6.12
N ALA A 157 59.54 9.53 -6.79
CA ALA A 157 59.52 9.76 -8.23
C ALA A 157 60.39 10.95 -8.63
N GLY A 158 60.32 12.06 -7.89
CA GLY A 158 61.16 13.24 -8.08
C GLY A 158 62.65 12.94 -7.89
N LEU A 159 63.00 12.20 -6.84
CA LEU A 159 64.39 11.79 -6.60
C LEU A 159 64.92 10.88 -7.72
N ARG A 160 64.12 9.91 -8.16
CA ARG A 160 64.48 8.99 -9.24
C ARG A 160 64.62 9.71 -10.59
N ARG A 161 63.87 10.80 -10.80
CA ARG A 161 63.98 11.69 -11.97
C ARG A 161 65.33 12.42 -11.96
N ILE A 162 65.69 13.06 -10.85
CA ILE A 162 66.96 13.77 -10.68
C ILE A 162 68.16 12.86 -10.93
N VAL A 163 68.18 11.67 -10.30
CA VAL A 163 69.27 10.70 -10.48
C VAL A 163 69.40 10.28 -11.95
N ARG A 164 68.26 10.10 -12.65
CA ARG A 164 68.24 9.73 -14.07
C ARG A 164 68.80 10.84 -14.94
N GLU A 165 68.36 12.08 -14.76
CA GLU A 165 68.87 13.24 -15.52
C GLU A 165 70.40 13.39 -15.29
N ILE A 166 70.88 13.29 -14.05
CA ILE A 166 72.33 13.37 -13.73
C ILE A 166 73.11 12.22 -14.39
N SER A 167 72.62 10.98 -14.29
CA SER A 167 73.27 9.81 -14.90
C SER A 167 73.24 9.83 -16.43
N GLY A 168 72.22 10.45 -17.03
CA GLY A 168 72.07 10.59 -18.47
C GLY A 168 72.98 11.66 -19.06
N LEU A 169 73.26 12.73 -18.31
CA LEU A 169 74.24 13.75 -18.71
C LEU A 169 75.66 13.18 -18.77
N ARG A 170 76.04 12.31 -17.84
CA ARG A 170 77.34 11.63 -17.82
C ARG A 170 77.56 10.65 -18.98
N LYS A 171 76.51 10.24 -19.69
CA LYS A 171 76.59 9.28 -20.81
C LYS A 171 76.69 9.96 -22.20
N ARG A 172 76.71 11.30 -22.28
CA ARG A 172 76.78 12.05 -23.55
C ARG A 172 78.17 12.60 -23.89
N GLU A 173 79.20 12.32 -23.09
CA GLU A 173 80.59 12.78 -23.33
C GLU A 173 81.55 11.67 -23.78
N GLU A 174 81.04 10.53 -24.26
CA GLU A 174 81.80 9.52 -25.02
C GLU A 174 81.18 9.37 -26.42
#